data_AF-A0A8C1IBW8-F1
#
_entry.id   AF-A0A8C1IBW8-F1
#
_cell.length_a   1.000
_cell.length_b   1.000
_cell.length_c   1.000
_cell.angle_alpha   90.00
_cell.angle_beta   90.00
_cell.angle_gamma   90.00
#
_symmetry.space_group_name_H-M   'P 1'
#
loop_
_entity.id
_entity.type
_entity.pdbx_description
1 polymer ?
#
loop_
_entity_poly.entity_id
_entity_poly.type
_entity_poly.pdbx_seq_one_letter_code
_entity_poly.pdbx_strand_id
1 'polypeptide(L)'
;MFKNCHFSSLELFEVNKGMAQKMDTTKRQRKTDDIYENVDLTNERDELIAKNDNLIKQRDQTKTCFRVYILYKQKLLSDRGGDLIIRDNREEQNISGGADVWIGLTEIDVEGRWKWVDGSTLTSGFWWPVELNGQRKENCALNNPSSWADYPCNDAFKWVCEKSILHYFTLNIY
;
A
#
# COMPACT_ATOMS: atom_id res chain seq x y z
N MET A 1 70.43 60.06 -13.94
CA MET A 1 69.97 60.80 -15.14
C MET A 1 69.89 59.80 -16.29
N PHE A 2 68.77 59.78 -17.02
CA PHE A 2 68.44 59.13 -18.30
C PHE A 2 69.35 58.04 -18.98
N LYS A 3 68.64 57.05 -19.58
CA LYS A 3 68.88 56.31 -20.86
C LYS A 3 69.92 55.16 -20.84
N ASN A 4 69.50 53.90 -21.09
CA ASN A 4 69.33 53.18 -22.40
C ASN A 4 70.69 52.62 -22.93
N CYS A 5 70.87 51.46 -23.59
CA CYS A 5 70.07 50.37 -24.24
C CYS A 5 70.74 48.98 -23.87
N HIS A 6 70.37 47.77 -24.31
CA HIS A 6 69.73 47.29 -25.56
C HIS A 6 69.11 45.86 -25.44
N PHE A 7 68.38 45.43 -26.48
CA PHE A 7 67.73 44.10 -26.68
C PHE A 7 68.78 42.98 -26.97
N SER A 8 68.52 41.66 -27.08
CA SER A 8 67.34 40.84 -27.47
C SER A 8 67.55 39.38 -26.98
N SER A 9 66.71 38.33 -27.16
CA SER A 9 65.28 38.10 -27.50
C SER A 9 64.95 36.58 -27.31
N LEU A 10 63.65 36.20 -27.33
CA LEU A 10 63.11 34.81 -27.32
C LEU A 10 63.33 34.03 -26.00
N GLU A 11 62.40 33.22 -25.48
CA GLU A 11 61.58 32.20 -26.15
C GLU A 11 60.05 32.31 -25.94
N LEU A 12 59.30 31.91 -26.98
CA LEU A 12 57.85 31.66 -26.94
C LEU A 12 57.61 30.14 -26.86
N PHE A 13 57.35 29.58 -25.68
CA PHE A 13 57.00 28.14 -25.56
C PHE A 13 55.99 27.75 -24.45
N GLU A 14 55.19 28.69 -23.94
CA GLU A 14 54.23 28.39 -22.84
C GLU A 14 52.73 28.42 -23.21
N VAL A 15 52.34 29.02 -24.35
CA VAL A 15 50.91 29.26 -24.66
C VAL A 15 50.13 27.96 -24.96
N ASN A 16 50.73 26.99 -25.66
CA ASN A 16 50.03 25.75 -26.04
C ASN A 16 49.95 24.70 -24.92
N LYS A 17 50.85 24.74 -23.92
CA LYS A 17 50.76 23.86 -22.74
C LYS A 17 49.59 24.26 -21.83
N GLY A 18 49.41 25.56 -21.60
CA GLY A 18 48.33 26.09 -20.76
C GLY A 18 46.93 25.75 -21.27
N MET A 19 46.70 25.76 -22.59
CA MET A 19 45.39 25.36 -23.15
C MET A 19 45.13 23.86 -23.01
N ALA A 20 46.13 23.00 -23.28
CA ALA A 20 45.98 21.56 -23.11
C ALA A 20 45.73 21.17 -21.64
N GLN A 21 46.47 21.76 -20.71
CA GLN A 21 46.26 21.58 -19.27
C GLN A 21 44.90 22.10 -18.84
N LYS A 22 44.48 23.29 -19.28
CA LYS A 22 43.16 23.85 -18.93
C LYS A 22 42.02 22.99 -19.45
N MET A 23 42.14 22.44 -20.66
CA MET A 23 41.15 21.53 -21.25
C MET A 23 41.10 20.17 -20.54
N ASP A 24 42.24 19.64 -20.10
CA ASP A 24 42.30 18.44 -19.26
C ASP A 24 41.70 18.69 -17.86
N THR A 25 42.03 19.82 -17.21
CA THR A 25 41.41 20.17 -15.91
C THR A 25 39.92 20.41 -16.04
N THR A 26 39.42 21.01 -17.14
CA THR A 26 37.97 21.17 -17.36
C THR A 26 37.27 19.83 -17.60
N LYS A 27 37.92 18.86 -18.26
CA LYS A 27 37.39 17.49 -18.39
C LYS A 27 37.40 16.75 -17.06
N ARG A 28 38.47 16.91 -16.27
CA ARG A 28 38.65 16.31 -14.95
C ARG A 28 37.64 16.86 -13.94
N GLN A 29 37.40 18.18 -13.97
CA GLN A 29 36.37 18.87 -13.18
C GLN A 29 34.98 18.35 -13.54
N ARG A 30 34.61 18.34 -14.84
CA ARG A 30 33.32 17.76 -15.27
C ARG A 30 33.15 16.33 -14.78
N LYS A 31 34.17 15.49 -14.93
CA LYS A 31 34.13 14.11 -14.44
C LYS A 31 33.97 14.01 -12.92
N THR A 32 34.54 14.93 -12.13
CA THR A 32 34.27 14.96 -10.68
C THR A 32 32.87 15.46 -10.37
N ASP A 33 32.38 16.48 -11.07
CA ASP A 33 31.03 17.02 -10.90
C ASP A 33 29.98 15.92 -11.23
N ASP A 34 30.14 15.20 -12.35
CA ASP A 34 29.35 14.02 -12.73
C ASP A 34 29.38 12.94 -11.63
N ILE A 35 30.53 12.71 -10.98
CA ILE A 35 30.66 11.72 -9.90
C ILE A 35 29.92 12.18 -8.64
N TYR A 36 30.01 13.47 -8.27
CA TYR A 36 29.28 14.01 -7.12
C TYR A 36 27.76 13.93 -7.32
N GLU A 37 27.27 14.27 -8.52
CA GLU A 37 25.84 14.14 -8.87
C GLU A 37 25.36 12.69 -8.80
N ASN A 38 26.13 11.73 -9.34
CA ASN A 38 25.79 10.30 -9.24
C ASN A 38 25.78 9.77 -7.80
N VAL A 39 26.66 10.29 -6.92
CA VAL A 39 26.65 9.95 -5.49
C VAL A 39 25.42 10.53 -4.79
N ASP A 40 25.05 11.78 -5.08
CA ASP A 40 23.88 12.44 -4.50
C ASP A 40 22.57 11.71 -4.87
N LEU A 41 22.41 11.38 -6.15
CA LEU A 41 21.29 10.56 -6.66
C LEU A 41 21.23 9.15 -6.04
N THR A 42 22.39 8.57 -5.70
CA THR A 42 22.45 7.27 -5.02
C THR A 42 21.99 7.39 -3.56
N ASN A 43 22.39 8.45 -2.87
CA ASN A 43 21.94 8.73 -1.50
C ASN A 43 20.42 8.97 -1.44
N GLU A 44 19.87 9.79 -2.35
CA GLU A 44 18.43 10.05 -2.42
C GLU A 44 17.65 8.75 -2.69
N ARG A 45 18.15 7.90 -3.59
CA ARG A 45 17.57 6.58 -3.86
C ARG A 45 17.54 5.72 -2.60
N ASP A 46 18.64 5.61 -1.87
CA ASP A 46 18.73 4.76 -0.68
C ASP A 46 17.85 5.29 0.47
N GLU A 47 17.74 6.62 0.62
CA GLU A 47 16.73 7.23 1.50
C GLU A 47 15.30 6.89 1.11
N LEU A 48 14.97 6.95 -0.19
CA LEU A 48 13.62 6.62 -0.70
C LEU A 48 13.30 5.13 -0.52
N ILE A 49 14.28 4.24 -0.69
CA ILE A 49 14.16 2.81 -0.37
C ILE A 49 13.85 2.63 1.12
N ALA A 50 14.62 3.26 2.01
CA ALA A 50 14.40 3.16 3.47
C ALA A 50 13.03 3.72 3.90
N LYS A 51 12.58 4.82 3.28
CA LYS A 51 11.23 5.39 3.48
C LYS A 51 10.14 4.41 3.01
N ASN A 52 10.30 3.81 1.83
CA ASN A 52 9.36 2.85 1.27
C ASN A 52 9.27 1.54 2.09
N ASP A 53 10.40 1.01 2.56
CA ASP A 53 10.45 -0.16 3.45
C ASP A 53 9.71 0.07 4.78
N ASN A 54 9.77 1.29 5.31
CA ASN A 54 9.02 1.68 6.50
C ASN A 54 7.51 1.72 6.21
N LEU A 55 7.10 2.32 5.07
CA LEU A 55 5.70 2.34 4.63
C LEU A 55 5.14 0.94 4.39
N ILE A 56 5.93 0.02 3.82
CA ILE A 56 5.59 -1.40 3.67
C ILE A 56 5.33 -2.06 5.03
N LYS A 57 6.23 -1.87 6.00
CA LYS A 57 6.05 -2.39 7.38
C LYS A 57 4.79 -1.84 8.04
N GLN A 58 4.53 -0.54 7.90
CA GLN A 58 3.31 0.09 8.43
C GLN A 58 2.04 -0.48 7.78
N ARG A 59 2.04 -0.69 6.46
CA ARG A 59 0.95 -1.34 5.72
C ARG A 59 0.69 -2.76 6.23
N ASP A 60 1.74 -3.55 6.41
CA ASP A 60 1.61 -4.97 6.78
C ASP A 60 1.21 -5.13 8.25
N GLN A 61 1.70 -4.26 9.14
CA GLN A 61 1.20 -4.14 10.50
C GLN A 61 -0.28 -3.73 10.52
N THR A 62 -0.69 -2.77 9.68
CA THR A 62 -2.09 -2.35 9.55
C THR A 62 -2.99 -3.52 9.12
N LYS A 63 -2.60 -4.27 8.07
CA LYS A 63 -3.30 -5.49 7.63
C LYS A 63 -3.39 -6.54 8.77
N THR A 64 -2.33 -6.70 9.56
CA THR A 64 -2.31 -7.63 10.69
C THR A 64 -3.32 -7.23 11.78
N CYS A 65 -3.38 -5.95 12.18
CA CYS A 65 -4.33 -5.45 13.17
C CYS A 65 -5.79 -5.68 12.75
N PHE A 66 -6.13 -5.39 11.49
CA PHE A 66 -7.46 -5.62 10.95
C PHE A 66 -7.86 -7.10 10.92
N ARG A 67 -6.94 -7.99 10.54
CA ARG A 67 -7.17 -9.45 10.57
C ARG A 67 -7.49 -9.92 12.01
N VAL A 68 -6.77 -9.42 13.00
CA VAL A 68 -7.06 -9.69 14.43
C VAL A 68 -8.43 -9.14 14.85
N TYR A 69 -8.82 -7.95 14.38
CA TYR A 69 -10.13 -7.37 14.68
C TYR A 69 -11.30 -8.19 14.10
N ILE A 70 -11.21 -8.62 12.84
CA ILE A 70 -12.22 -9.47 12.20
C ILE A 70 -12.35 -10.82 12.93
N LEU A 71 -11.21 -11.47 13.23
CA LEU A 71 -11.20 -12.72 14.01
C LEU A 71 -11.76 -12.55 15.43
N TYR A 72 -11.52 -11.41 16.08
CA TYR A 72 -12.12 -11.09 17.37
C TYR A 72 -13.64 -10.92 17.27
N LYS A 73 -14.15 -10.27 16.23
CA LYS A 73 -15.60 -10.16 15.97
C LYS A 73 -16.22 -11.53 15.71
N GLN A 74 -15.58 -12.34 14.87
CA GLN A 74 -16.04 -13.71 14.59
C GLN A 74 -16.11 -14.54 15.88
N LYS A 75 -15.06 -14.52 16.71
CA LYS A 75 -15.04 -15.22 18.00
C LYS A 75 -16.14 -14.73 18.95
N LEU A 76 -16.34 -13.41 19.06
CA LEU A 76 -17.41 -12.83 19.90
C LEU A 76 -18.82 -13.26 19.47
N LEU A 77 -19.02 -13.53 18.17
CA LEU A 77 -20.26 -14.10 17.65
C LEU A 77 -20.36 -15.61 17.94
N SER A 78 -19.25 -16.35 17.77
CA SER A 78 -19.15 -17.78 18.08
C SER A 78 -19.46 -18.07 19.54
N ASP A 79 -18.94 -17.28 20.47
CA ASP A 79 -19.22 -17.34 21.91
C ASP A 79 -20.72 -17.08 22.23
N ARG A 80 -21.48 -16.48 21.29
CA ARG A 80 -22.94 -16.25 21.37
C ARG A 80 -23.75 -17.27 20.56
N GLY A 81 -23.08 -18.28 19.99
CA GLY A 81 -23.67 -19.32 19.15
C GLY A 81 -24.14 -18.82 17.78
N GLY A 82 -23.40 -17.88 17.17
CA GLY A 82 -23.57 -17.47 15.78
C GLY A 82 -22.22 -17.29 15.08
N ASP A 83 -22.21 -16.99 13.78
CA ASP A 83 -20.99 -16.67 13.02
C ASP A 83 -21.25 -15.46 12.11
N LEU A 84 -20.22 -14.89 11.48
CA LEU A 84 -20.42 -13.89 10.42
C LEU A 84 -21.10 -14.54 9.22
N ILE A 85 -21.96 -13.81 8.52
CA ILE A 85 -22.69 -14.36 7.37
C ILE A 85 -21.74 -14.69 6.22
N ILE A 86 -21.85 -15.92 5.70
CA ILE A 86 -21.08 -16.47 4.58
C ILE A 86 -22.05 -16.96 3.49
N ARG A 87 -22.78 -16.06 2.82
CA ARG A 87 -23.74 -16.44 1.76
C ARG A 87 -23.78 -15.51 0.55
N ASP A 88 -23.74 -16.15 -0.62
CA ASP A 88 -24.01 -15.61 -1.96
C ASP A 88 -25.41 -16.09 -2.41
N ASN A 89 -26.47 -15.48 -1.87
CA ASN A 89 -27.83 -15.69 -2.38
C ASN A 89 -28.66 -14.41 -2.32
N ARG A 90 -29.33 -14.11 -3.44
CA ARG A 90 -30.11 -12.90 -3.64
C ARG A 90 -31.34 -12.81 -2.73
N GLU A 91 -31.90 -13.95 -2.30
CA GLU A 91 -33.04 -13.98 -1.36
C GLU A 91 -32.68 -13.49 0.05
N GLU A 92 -31.40 -13.49 0.41
CA GLU A 92 -30.91 -13.02 1.72
C GLU A 92 -30.37 -11.60 1.70
N GLN A 93 -30.42 -10.89 0.57
CA GLN A 93 -29.82 -9.56 0.46
C GLN A 93 -30.41 -8.51 1.44
N ASN A 94 -31.63 -8.78 1.94
CA ASN A 94 -32.32 -7.97 2.96
C ASN A 94 -32.16 -8.51 4.41
N ILE A 95 -31.16 -9.34 4.68
CA ILE A 95 -30.73 -9.75 6.05
C ILE A 95 -30.52 -8.59 7.03
N SER A 96 -30.19 -7.40 6.52
CA SER A 96 -29.97 -6.20 7.33
C SER A 96 -31.24 -5.39 7.62
N GLY A 97 -32.40 -5.77 7.06
CA GLY A 97 -33.65 -5.03 7.21
C GLY A 97 -33.59 -3.59 6.68
N GLY A 98 -32.81 -3.36 5.62
CA GLY A 98 -32.60 -2.03 5.04
C GLY A 98 -31.40 -1.25 5.58
N ALA A 99 -30.57 -1.82 6.45
CA ALA A 99 -29.38 -1.16 7.00
C ALA A 99 -28.08 -1.55 6.26
N ASP A 100 -27.06 -0.68 6.35
CA ASP A 100 -25.71 -0.99 5.88
C ASP A 100 -24.96 -1.76 6.97
N VAL A 101 -24.44 -2.94 6.63
CA VAL A 101 -23.86 -3.89 7.60
C VAL A 101 -22.60 -4.57 7.10
N TRP A 102 -21.62 -4.76 7.99
CA TRP A 102 -20.45 -5.58 7.73
C TRP A 102 -20.84 -7.06 7.57
N ILE A 103 -20.35 -7.69 6.51
CA ILE A 103 -20.43 -9.13 6.26
C ILE A 103 -19.05 -9.79 6.43
N GLY A 104 -19.01 -11.12 6.44
CA GLY A 104 -17.78 -11.89 6.66
C GLY A 104 -16.79 -11.92 5.49
N LEU A 105 -16.73 -10.89 4.65
CA LEU A 105 -16.02 -10.89 3.37
C LEU A 105 -14.94 -9.79 3.31
N THR A 106 -13.70 -10.17 2.97
CA THR A 106 -12.52 -9.29 2.98
C THR A 106 -11.48 -9.70 1.95
N GLU A 107 -10.74 -8.74 1.39
CA GLU A 107 -9.58 -8.98 0.50
C GLU A 107 -8.23 -8.70 1.19
N ILE A 108 -8.23 -8.55 2.52
CA ILE A 108 -7.08 -8.09 3.30
C ILE A 108 -5.75 -8.83 3.05
N ASP A 109 -5.83 -10.13 2.76
CA ASP A 109 -4.66 -10.94 2.44
C ASP A 109 -3.99 -10.51 1.13
N VAL A 110 -4.79 -10.31 0.07
CA VAL A 110 -4.33 -10.00 -1.28
C VAL A 110 -5.39 -9.20 -2.02
N GLU A 111 -5.03 -8.00 -2.47
CA GLU A 111 -5.85 -7.11 -3.29
C GLU A 111 -6.49 -7.84 -4.48
N GLY A 112 -7.77 -7.59 -4.72
CA GLY A 112 -8.57 -8.22 -5.77
C GLY A 112 -8.91 -9.70 -5.51
N ARG A 113 -8.61 -10.25 -4.32
CA ARG A 113 -8.96 -11.63 -3.93
C ARG A 113 -9.76 -11.69 -2.65
N TRP A 114 -11.05 -11.41 -2.79
CA TRP A 114 -12.05 -11.55 -1.74
C TRP A 114 -12.17 -12.98 -1.20
N LYS A 115 -12.09 -13.09 0.13
CA LYS A 115 -12.29 -14.32 0.90
C LYS A 115 -13.28 -14.09 2.02
N TRP A 116 -14.00 -15.15 2.35
CA TRP A 116 -14.82 -15.21 3.55
C TRP A 116 -13.95 -15.50 4.80
N VAL A 117 -14.48 -15.21 5.99
CA VAL A 117 -13.77 -15.44 7.27
C VAL A 117 -13.50 -16.91 7.60
N ASP A 118 -14.22 -17.85 6.97
CA ASP A 118 -13.90 -19.29 7.02
C ASP A 118 -12.69 -19.67 6.14
N GLY A 119 -12.18 -18.73 5.35
CA GLY A 119 -11.07 -18.91 4.41
C GLY A 119 -11.48 -19.33 3.00
N SER A 120 -12.78 -19.55 2.74
CA SER A 120 -13.28 -19.85 1.39
C SER A 120 -13.15 -18.62 0.47
N THR A 121 -12.97 -18.85 -0.84
CA THR A 121 -12.80 -17.77 -1.83
C THR A 121 -14.14 -17.42 -2.45
N LEU A 122 -14.38 -16.13 -2.70
CA LEU A 122 -15.60 -15.67 -3.35
C LEU A 122 -15.70 -16.20 -4.79
N THR A 123 -16.83 -16.84 -5.13
CA THR A 123 -17.12 -17.34 -6.49
C THR A 123 -17.90 -16.34 -7.33
N SER A 124 -18.86 -15.66 -6.71
CA SER A 124 -19.78 -14.68 -7.28
C SER A 124 -20.19 -13.70 -6.19
N GLY A 125 -20.57 -12.48 -6.55
CA GLY A 125 -20.92 -11.46 -5.57
C GLY A 125 -21.74 -10.32 -6.17
N PHE A 126 -22.55 -9.69 -5.30
CA PHE A 126 -23.51 -8.66 -5.69
C PHE A 126 -22.93 -7.24 -5.59
N TRP A 127 -21.70 -7.05 -6.07
CA TRP A 127 -21.02 -5.76 -6.04
C TRP A 127 -21.83 -4.67 -6.74
N TRP A 128 -21.85 -3.47 -6.15
CA TRP A 128 -22.45 -2.30 -6.79
C TRP A 128 -21.77 -2.05 -8.14
N PRO A 129 -22.52 -1.69 -9.20
CA PRO A 129 -21.91 -1.40 -10.50
C PRO A 129 -21.02 -0.14 -10.44
N VAL A 130 -19.73 -0.38 -10.19
CA VAL A 130 -18.63 0.60 -10.13
C VAL A 130 -18.61 1.50 -8.88
N GLU A 131 -17.64 1.26 -8.01
CA GLU A 131 -16.56 2.23 -7.83
C GLU A 131 -15.26 1.58 -8.34
N LEU A 132 -14.60 2.14 -9.36
CA LEU A 132 -13.30 1.65 -9.87
C LEU A 132 -12.15 2.31 -9.07
N ASN A 133 -12.39 2.50 -7.77
CA ASN A 133 -11.68 3.48 -6.94
C ASN A 133 -10.75 2.81 -5.92
N GLY A 134 -10.23 1.61 -6.24
CA GLY A 134 -9.28 0.79 -5.46
C GLY A 134 -7.89 1.42 -5.23
N GLN A 135 -7.88 2.71 -4.96
CA GLN A 135 -6.78 3.52 -4.43
C GLN A 135 -7.01 3.86 -2.94
N ARG A 136 -8.19 3.55 -2.39
CA ARG A 136 -8.51 3.67 -0.97
C ARG A 136 -8.34 2.32 -0.27
N LYS A 137 -8.08 2.36 1.05
CA LYS A 137 -7.74 1.18 1.87
C LYS A 137 -9.00 0.40 2.29
N GLU A 138 -9.78 -0.04 1.31
CA GLU A 138 -11.19 -0.44 1.46
C GLU A 138 -11.32 -1.97 1.46
N ASN A 139 -10.67 -2.63 2.43
CA ASN A 139 -10.46 -4.09 2.43
C ASN A 139 -11.64 -4.91 3.02
N CYS A 140 -12.77 -4.29 3.37
CA CYS A 140 -13.93 -4.97 3.98
C CYS A 140 -15.22 -4.72 3.19
N ALA A 141 -16.02 -5.77 3.02
CA ALA A 141 -17.29 -5.68 2.30
C ALA A 141 -18.44 -5.26 3.23
N LEU A 142 -19.13 -4.20 2.82
CA LEU A 142 -20.36 -3.70 3.39
C LEU A 142 -21.54 -4.19 2.55
N ASN A 143 -22.52 -4.86 3.17
CA ASN A 143 -23.78 -5.22 2.52
C ASN A 143 -24.81 -4.11 2.74
N ASN A 144 -25.18 -3.46 1.65
CA ASN A 144 -26.26 -2.48 1.59
C ASN A 144 -27.50 -3.17 0.97
N PRO A 145 -28.71 -2.59 1.08
CA PRO A 145 -29.96 -3.26 0.65
C PRO A 145 -30.03 -3.62 -0.85
N SER A 146 -29.20 -2.99 -1.69
CA SER A 146 -29.18 -3.17 -3.14
C SER A 146 -27.97 -3.96 -3.65
N SER A 147 -26.88 -4.04 -2.88
CA SER A 147 -25.56 -4.45 -3.36
C SER A 147 -24.51 -4.51 -2.25
N TRP A 148 -23.33 -5.03 -2.57
CA TRP A 148 -22.12 -4.92 -1.74
C TRP A 148 -21.24 -3.75 -2.20
N ALA A 149 -20.52 -3.15 -1.27
CA ALA A 149 -19.52 -2.11 -1.51
C ALA A 149 -18.27 -2.37 -0.66
N ASP A 150 -17.11 -1.99 -1.17
CA ASP A 150 -15.85 -1.95 -0.44
C ASP A 150 -15.77 -0.69 0.44
N TYR A 151 -15.41 -0.86 1.71
CA TYR A 151 -15.28 0.23 2.68
C TYR A 151 -14.05 0.04 3.60
N PRO A 152 -13.56 1.10 4.24
CA PRO A 152 -12.47 1.00 5.21
C PRO A 152 -12.93 0.17 6.41
N CYS A 153 -12.21 -0.92 6.71
CA CYS A 153 -12.53 -1.84 7.81
C CYS A 153 -12.62 -1.20 9.23
N ASN A 154 -12.19 0.06 9.38
CA ASN A 154 -12.28 0.84 10.62
C ASN A 154 -13.65 1.53 10.79
N ASP A 155 -14.47 1.60 9.74
CA ASP A 155 -15.70 2.39 9.77
C ASP A 155 -16.78 1.74 10.66
N ALA A 156 -17.55 2.60 11.33
CA ALA A 156 -18.42 2.24 12.44
C ALA A 156 -19.79 1.68 12.01
N PHE A 157 -19.81 0.73 11.07
CA PHE A 157 -21.03 0.03 10.67
C PHE A 157 -21.40 -1.10 11.64
N LYS A 158 -22.68 -1.52 11.56
CA LYS A 158 -23.21 -2.66 12.33
C LYS A 158 -22.68 -3.97 11.76
N TRP A 159 -22.60 -5.00 12.58
CA TRP A 159 -22.24 -6.36 12.16
C TRP A 159 -23.49 -7.23 12.15
N VAL A 160 -23.66 -8.07 11.13
CA VAL A 160 -24.72 -9.10 11.11
C VAL A 160 -24.09 -10.48 11.20
N CYS A 161 -24.77 -11.37 11.93
CA CYS A 161 -24.36 -12.74 12.17
C CYS A 161 -25.48 -13.72 11.78
N GLU A 162 -25.10 -14.85 11.22
CA GLU A 162 -25.96 -16.02 11.11
C GLU A 162 -25.98 -16.78 12.44
N LYS A 163 -27.09 -17.46 12.72
CA LYS A 163 -27.23 -18.34 13.88
C LYS A 163 -27.89 -19.64 13.46
N SER A 164 -27.09 -20.71 13.37
CA SER A 164 -27.58 -22.04 13.05
C SER A 164 -28.54 -22.55 14.13
N ILE A 165 -29.84 -22.65 13.79
CA ILE A 165 -30.89 -23.14 14.69
C ILE A 165 -30.59 -24.60 15.13
N LEU A 166 -29.89 -25.38 14.30
CA LEU A 166 -29.43 -26.74 14.63
C LEU A 166 -28.59 -26.79 15.92
N HIS A 167 -27.78 -25.76 16.21
CA HIS A 167 -26.98 -25.68 17.43
C HIS A 167 -27.84 -25.51 18.69
N TYR A 168 -29.05 -24.95 18.54
CA TYR A 168 -30.02 -24.81 19.63
C TYR A 168 -30.67 -26.15 19.99
N PHE A 169 -30.85 -27.05 19.03
CA PHE A 169 -31.42 -28.37 19.29
C PHE A 169 -30.40 -29.33 19.93
N THR A 170 -29.13 -29.30 19.52
CA THR A 170 -28.10 -30.18 20.11
C THR A 170 -27.81 -29.91 21.59
N LEU A 171 -28.05 -28.69 22.06
CA LEU A 171 -27.86 -28.30 23.47
C LEU A 171 -29.06 -28.62 24.38
N ASN A 172 -30.21 -29.03 23.83
CA ASN A 172 -31.44 -29.32 24.58
C ASN A 172 -31.82 -30.83 24.53
N ILE A 173 -30.85 -31.72 24.26
CA ILE A 173 -31.05 -33.18 24.15
C ILE A 173 -30.16 -33.95 25.16
N TYR A 174 -29.56 -33.25 26.14
CA TYR A 174 -28.77 -33.82 27.24
C TYR A 174 -29.31 -33.37 28.60
#